data_AF-A0A956BHW8-F1
#
_entry.id   AF-A0A956BHW8-F1
#
_cell.length_a   1.000
_cell.length_b   1.000
_cell.length_c   1.000
_cell.angle_alpha   90.00
_cell.angle_beta   90.00
_cell.angle_gamma   90.00
#
_symmetry.space_group_name_H-M   'P 1'
#
loop_
_entity.id
_entity.type
_entity.pdbx_description
1 polymer ?
#
loop_
_entity_poly.entity_id
_entity_poly.type
_entity_poly.pdbx_seq_one_letter_code
_entity_poly.pdbx_strand_id
1 'polypeptide(L)'
;GMCLLEATNISEARGTTKPFEFFGAPFVDPTALADELNGLNLPGVIFRPVAFKPGFQKWANQQCFGSQVHLTDRNALNAYNLGLAVVTTLFRLYPGQTAWRDKPYEFIEDVPAIDLLCGNPRVRPLVEQGGDLERIWAVASQGSEAFEARRALVSLYPTERQG
;
A
#
# COMPACT_ATOMS: atom_id res chain seq x y z
N GLY A 1 -0.66 -5.72 0.89
CA GLY A 1 -1.45 -4.57 0.41
C GLY A 1 -0.69 -3.64 -0.51
N MET A 2 0.54 -3.97 -0.96
CA MET A 2 1.32 -3.07 -1.83
C MET A 2 0.69 -2.84 -3.22
N CYS A 3 -0.28 -3.67 -3.62
CA CYS A 3 -1.12 -3.44 -4.80
C CYS A 3 -1.86 -2.09 -4.76
N LEU A 4 -2.10 -1.50 -3.58
CA LEU A 4 -2.69 -0.16 -3.47
C LEU A 4 -1.87 0.93 -4.18
N LEU A 5 -0.56 0.72 -4.36
CA LEU A 5 0.28 1.65 -5.12
C LEU A 5 -0.04 1.67 -6.61
N GLU A 6 -0.71 0.65 -7.15
CA GLU A 6 -1.18 0.65 -8.54
C GLU A 6 -2.16 1.81 -8.80
N ALA A 7 -2.87 2.27 -7.78
CA ALA A 7 -3.73 3.44 -7.83
C ALA A 7 -2.99 4.78 -7.73
N THR A 8 -1.66 4.77 -7.73
CA THR A 8 -0.82 5.97 -7.62
C THR A 8 0.24 6.02 -8.71
N ASN A 9 0.91 7.17 -8.82
CA ASN A 9 2.11 7.32 -9.65
C ASN A 9 3.38 6.72 -9.01
N ILE A 10 3.33 6.13 -7.83
CA ILE A 10 4.48 5.49 -7.17
C ILE A 10 4.67 4.08 -7.73
N SER A 11 5.88 3.73 -8.17
CA SER A 11 6.17 2.38 -8.67
C SER A 11 6.14 1.36 -7.54
N GLU A 12 5.40 0.27 -7.72
CA GLU A 12 5.45 -0.97 -6.93
C GLU A 12 6.52 -1.96 -7.45
N ALA A 13 7.48 -1.44 -8.22
CA ALA A 13 8.66 -2.13 -8.72
C ALA A 13 8.39 -3.33 -9.64
N ARG A 14 7.22 -3.37 -10.31
CA ARG A 14 7.05 -4.16 -11.52
C ARG A 14 8.12 -3.75 -12.54
N GLY A 15 8.74 -4.73 -13.20
CA GLY A 15 9.92 -4.49 -14.04
C GLY A 15 11.26 -4.62 -13.31
N THR A 16 11.26 -5.06 -12.05
CA THR A 16 12.45 -5.48 -11.29
C THR A 16 12.32 -6.94 -10.86
N THR A 17 13.33 -7.48 -10.18
CA THR A 17 13.28 -8.81 -9.54
C THR A 17 12.54 -8.81 -8.19
N LYS A 18 12.03 -7.65 -7.76
CA LYS A 18 11.43 -7.43 -6.43
C LYS A 18 10.08 -6.68 -6.49
N PRO A 19 9.14 -7.09 -7.37
CA PRO A 19 7.82 -6.46 -7.44
C PRO A 19 7.07 -6.61 -6.12
N PHE A 20 6.37 -5.57 -5.70
CA PHE A 20 5.63 -5.46 -4.45
C PHE A 20 6.45 -5.56 -3.15
N GLU A 21 7.72 -5.93 -3.23
CA GLU A 21 8.68 -5.79 -2.12
C GLU A 21 9.30 -4.40 -2.12
N PHE A 22 9.67 -3.88 -3.29
CA PHE A 22 10.19 -2.52 -3.45
C PHE A 22 9.08 -1.56 -3.87
N PHE A 23 9.21 -0.31 -3.46
CA PHE A 23 8.37 0.76 -3.94
C PHE A 23 9.09 2.11 -3.91
N GLY A 24 8.68 3.03 -4.78
CA GLY A 24 9.33 4.34 -4.88
C GLY A 24 9.07 5.07 -6.18
N ALA A 25 9.70 6.24 -6.31
CA ALA A 25 9.65 7.09 -7.50
C ALA A 25 10.96 7.91 -7.59
N PRO A 26 11.26 8.58 -8.72
CA PRO A 26 12.49 9.37 -8.87
C PRO A 26 12.64 10.51 -7.86
N PHE A 27 11.52 11.04 -7.35
CA PHE A 27 11.50 12.19 -6.43
C PHE A 27 11.56 11.82 -4.95
N VAL A 28 11.53 10.53 -4.61
CA VAL A 28 11.46 10.06 -3.23
C VAL A 28 12.84 10.13 -2.58
N ASP A 29 12.92 10.63 -1.35
CA ASP A 29 14.06 10.42 -0.47
C ASP A 29 13.92 9.04 0.21
N PRO A 30 14.83 8.09 -0.07
CA PRO A 30 14.70 6.72 0.41
C PRO A 30 14.95 6.61 1.93
N THR A 31 15.75 7.50 2.51
CA THR A 31 16.04 7.51 3.95
C THR A 31 14.86 8.11 4.70
N ALA A 32 14.40 9.30 4.30
CA ALA A 32 13.28 9.96 4.96
C ALA A 32 12.00 9.12 4.90
N LEU A 33 11.73 8.45 3.77
CA LEU A 33 10.59 7.55 3.65
C LEU A 33 10.72 6.32 4.57
N ALA A 34 11.90 5.69 4.64
CA ALA A 34 12.10 4.53 5.49
C ALA A 34 11.99 4.88 6.98
N ASP A 35 12.59 6.01 7.40
CA ASP A 35 12.55 6.48 8.78
C ASP A 35 11.12 6.77 9.22
N GLU A 36 10.35 7.49 8.40
CA GLU A 36 8.95 7.80 8.69
C GLU A 36 8.10 6.54 8.81
N LEU A 37 8.26 5.57 7.90
CA LEU A 37 7.50 4.32 7.94
C LEU A 37 7.91 3.41 9.09
N ASN A 38 9.19 3.35 9.43
CA ASN A 38 9.67 2.63 10.62
C ASN A 38 9.17 3.29 11.92
N GLY A 39 9.04 4.62 11.94
CA GLY A 39 8.47 5.38 13.06
C GLY A 39 7.01 5.05 13.38
N LEU A 40 6.27 4.47 12.42
CA LEU A 40 4.91 3.97 12.64
C LEU A 40 4.86 2.67 13.47
N ASN A 41 5.99 1.99 13.68
CA ASN A 41 6.10 0.74 14.45
C ASN A 41 5.08 -0.33 14.03
N LEU A 42 4.87 -0.48 12.71
CA LEU A 42 3.91 -1.46 12.17
C LEU A 42 4.35 -2.90 12.52
N PRO A 43 3.44 -3.77 13.02
CA PRO A 43 3.81 -5.13 13.40
C PRO A 43 4.29 -5.98 12.22
N GLY A 44 5.35 -6.76 12.44
CA GLY A 44 5.83 -7.77 11.51
C GLY A 44 6.56 -7.26 10.27
N VAL A 45 6.95 -5.98 10.22
CA VAL A 45 7.62 -5.37 9.08
C VAL A 45 8.67 -4.35 9.51
N ILE A 46 9.75 -4.24 8.73
CA ILE A 46 10.67 -3.09 8.75
C ILE A 46 10.87 -2.59 7.32
N PHE A 47 11.25 -1.32 7.21
CA PHE A 47 11.47 -0.63 5.94
C PHE A 47 12.95 -0.34 5.75
N ARG A 48 13.48 -0.70 4.58
CA ARG A 48 14.89 -0.49 4.23
C ARG A 48 15.01 0.43 3.00
N PRO A 49 15.80 1.52 3.07
CA PRO A 49 16.07 2.37 1.90
C PRO A 49 16.59 1.56 0.71
N VAL A 50 16.08 1.85 -0.49
CA VAL A 50 16.54 1.22 -1.74
C VAL A 50 16.57 2.19 -2.91
N ALA A 51 17.44 1.90 -3.87
CA ALA A 51 17.47 2.51 -5.19
C ALA A 51 17.26 1.40 -6.23
N PHE A 52 16.38 1.61 -7.20
CA PHE A 52 16.04 0.61 -8.21
C PHE A 52 15.63 1.26 -9.53
N LYS A 53 15.70 0.50 -10.63
CA LYS A 53 15.34 0.98 -11.97
C LYS A 53 14.42 -0.05 -12.64
N PRO A 54 13.10 0.21 -12.73
CA PRO A 54 12.16 -0.67 -13.42
C PRO A 54 12.49 -0.79 -14.92
N GLY A 55 12.41 -1.99 -15.49
CA GLY A 55 12.54 -2.18 -16.94
C GLY A 55 11.26 -1.84 -17.72
N PHE A 56 10.09 -1.86 -17.07
CA PHE A 56 8.78 -1.60 -17.68
C PHE A 56 7.81 -1.00 -16.64
N GLN A 57 6.63 -0.59 -17.08
CA GLN A 57 5.58 0.06 -16.26
C GLN A 57 6.01 1.42 -15.69
N LYS A 58 5.54 1.79 -14.49
CA LYS A 58 5.79 3.11 -13.90
C LYS A 58 7.29 3.36 -13.77
N TRP A 59 7.70 4.55 -14.21
CA TRP A 59 9.11 4.99 -14.19
C TRP A 59 10.08 4.04 -14.91
N ALA A 60 9.61 3.32 -15.94
CA ALA A 60 10.45 2.47 -16.77
C ALA A 60 11.71 3.20 -17.24
N ASN A 61 12.85 2.56 -17.07
CA ASN A 61 14.18 3.05 -17.41
C ASN A 61 14.62 4.33 -16.67
N GLN A 62 13.92 4.73 -15.60
CA GLN A 62 14.32 5.84 -14.72
C GLN A 62 14.81 5.31 -13.36
N GLN A 63 15.82 5.99 -12.81
CA GLN A 63 16.28 5.70 -11.45
C GLN A 63 15.19 6.11 -10.46
N CYS A 64 14.72 5.15 -9.68
CA CYS A 64 13.80 5.37 -8.58
C CYS A 64 14.53 5.19 -7.26
N PHE A 65 14.04 5.89 -6.25
CA PHE A 65 14.44 5.73 -4.87
C PHE A 65 13.19 5.45 -4.04
N GLY A 66 13.34 4.75 -2.93
CA GLY A 66 12.25 4.49 -2.01
C GLY A 66 12.63 3.44 -0.98
N SER A 67 11.72 2.51 -0.71
CA SER A 67 11.90 1.55 0.36
C SER A 67 11.55 0.12 -0.05
N GLN A 68 12.21 -0.83 0.59
CA GLN A 68 11.84 -2.24 0.58
C GLN A 68 11.04 -2.55 1.85
N VAL A 69 9.89 -3.19 1.66
CA VAL A 69 9.17 -3.89 2.71
C VAL A 69 9.91 -5.18 3.06
N HIS A 70 10.48 -5.27 4.26
CA HIS A 70 11.11 -6.48 4.77
C HIS A 70 10.23 -7.11 5.84
N LEU A 71 9.71 -8.31 5.57
CA LEU A 71 8.83 -9.03 6.48
C LEU A 71 9.64 -9.66 7.62
N THR A 72 9.31 -9.32 8.86
CA THR A 72 9.93 -9.89 10.06
C THR A 72 9.04 -10.91 10.76
N ASP A 73 7.71 -10.73 10.70
CA ASP A 73 6.73 -11.69 11.18
C ASP A 73 5.47 -11.63 10.31
N ARG A 74 5.20 -12.73 9.59
CA ARG A 74 4.04 -12.87 8.72
C ARG A 74 2.71 -12.87 9.48
N ASN A 75 2.68 -13.43 10.68
CA ASN A 75 1.46 -13.60 11.44
C ASN A 75 1.06 -12.33 12.19
N ALA A 76 2.02 -11.46 12.49
CA ALA A 76 1.76 -10.13 13.06
C ALA A 76 1.31 -9.10 12.00
N LEU A 77 1.71 -9.26 10.74
CA LEU A 77 1.47 -8.25 9.71
C LEU A 77 0.02 -8.23 9.20
N ASN A 78 -0.66 -7.11 9.38
CA ASN A 78 -1.84 -6.77 8.58
C ASN A 78 -1.40 -6.11 7.26
N ALA A 79 -1.38 -6.91 6.19
CA ALA A 79 -0.87 -6.46 4.89
C ALA A 79 -1.72 -5.36 4.23
N TYR A 80 -3.01 -5.23 4.56
CA TYR A 80 -3.87 -4.18 4.00
C TYR A 80 -3.60 -2.84 4.68
N ASN A 81 -3.56 -2.84 6.02
CA ASN A 81 -3.20 -1.67 6.82
C ASN A 81 -1.80 -1.14 6.47
N LEU A 82 -0.83 -2.04 6.24
CA LEU A 82 0.49 -1.69 5.72
C LEU A 82 0.42 -0.87 4.43
N GLY A 83 -0.38 -1.31 3.45
CA GLY A 83 -0.50 -0.61 2.18
C GLY A 83 -1.11 0.78 2.33
N LEU A 84 -2.13 0.91 3.19
CA LEU A 84 -2.77 2.19 3.50
C LEU A 84 -1.80 3.14 4.22
N ALA A 85 -0.98 2.62 5.14
CA ALA A 85 0.06 3.41 5.81
C ALA A 85 1.10 3.92 4.81
N VAL A 86 1.59 3.04 3.92
CA VAL A 86 2.54 3.43 2.87
C VAL A 86 1.97 4.53 1.98
N VAL A 87 0.76 4.35 1.45
CA VAL A 87 0.13 5.35 0.57
C VAL A 87 -0.06 6.67 1.31
N THR A 88 -0.58 6.65 2.54
CA THR A 88 -0.81 7.86 3.35
C THR A 88 0.49 8.61 3.64
N THR A 89 1.55 7.89 4.02
CA THR A 89 2.87 8.48 4.25
C THR A 89 3.44 9.12 3.00
N LEU A 90 3.28 8.51 1.82
CA LEU A 90 3.75 9.08 0.56
C LEU A 90 3.02 10.39 0.22
N PHE A 91 1.68 10.43 0.37
CA PHE A 91 0.90 11.65 0.17
C PHE A 91 1.30 12.77 1.14
N ARG A 92 1.65 12.44 2.39
CA ARG A 92 2.09 13.41 3.39
C ARG A 92 3.51 13.92 3.15
N LEU A 93 4.46 13.04 2.84
CA LEU A 93 5.88 13.42 2.67
C LEU A 93 6.15 14.12 1.34
N TYR A 94 5.40 13.80 0.29
CA TYR A 94 5.63 14.32 -1.05
C TYR A 94 4.39 15.01 -1.63
N PRO A 95 3.83 16.03 -0.95
CA PRO A 95 2.64 16.73 -1.40
C PRO A 95 2.90 17.37 -2.78
N GLY A 96 1.94 17.22 -3.70
CA GLY A 96 2.04 17.71 -5.07
C GLY A 96 2.91 16.88 -6.01
N GLN A 97 3.65 15.88 -5.50
CA GLN A 97 4.43 14.95 -6.32
C GLN A 97 3.82 13.54 -6.33
N THR A 98 3.37 13.05 -5.17
CA THR A 98 2.52 11.86 -5.10
C THR A 98 1.12 12.20 -5.60
N ALA A 99 0.64 11.41 -6.56
CA ALA A 99 -0.66 11.61 -7.18
C ALA A 99 -1.37 10.27 -7.37
N TRP A 100 -2.71 10.33 -7.32
CA TRP A 100 -3.53 9.22 -7.77
C TRP A 100 -3.32 8.96 -9.27
N ARG A 101 -3.50 7.71 -9.66
CA ARG A 101 -3.46 7.28 -11.06
C ARG A 101 -4.54 8.02 -11.85
N ASP A 102 -4.15 8.58 -12.97
CA ASP A 102 -4.98 9.29 -13.94
C ASP A 102 -5.52 8.36 -15.06
N LYS A 103 -4.79 7.28 -15.36
CA LYS A 103 -5.16 6.30 -16.37
C LYS A 103 -6.24 5.33 -15.87
N PRO A 104 -7.08 4.80 -16.77
CA PRO A 104 -8.02 3.72 -16.44
C PRO A 104 -7.36 2.58 -15.66
N TYR A 105 -8.12 2.01 -14.74
CA TYR A 105 -7.74 0.83 -14.00
C TYR A 105 -8.57 -0.34 -14.51
N GLU A 106 -7.89 -1.33 -15.10
CA GLU A 106 -8.52 -2.40 -15.87
C GLU A 106 -9.44 -1.86 -16.97
N PHE A 107 -10.76 -2.05 -16.84
CA PHE A 107 -11.79 -1.63 -17.80
C PHE A 107 -12.67 -0.50 -17.26
N ILE A 108 -12.26 0.14 -16.16
CA ILE A 108 -13.02 1.21 -15.50
C ILE A 108 -12.28 2.55 -15.64
N GLU A 109 -12.96 3.54 -16.21
CA GLU A 109 -12.39 4.87 -16.48
C GLU A 109 -12.91 5.94 -15.50
N ASP A 110 -14.15 5.80 -15.01
CA ASP A 110 -14.84 6.87 -14.27
C ASP A 110 -14.73 6.76 -12.74
N VAL A 111 -14.10 5.70 -12.24
CA VAL A 111 -13.90 5.48 -10.79
C VAL A 111 -12.41 5.48 -10.48
N PRO A 112 -11.95 6.33 -9.55
CA PRO A 112 -10.56 6.32 -9.13
C PRO A 112 -10.11 4.92 -8.69
N ALA A 113 -8.95 4.50 -9.17
CA ALA A 113 -8.42 3.15 -8.92
C ALA A 113 -8.35 2.80 -7.42
N ILE A 114 -8.04 3.76 -6.55
CA ILE A 114 -7.98 3.52 -5.10
C ILE A 114 -9.35 3.21 -4.50
N ASP A 115 -10.42 3.81 -5.04
CA ASP A 115 -11.79 3.58 -4.58
C ASP A 115 -12.24 2.16 -4.98
N LEU A 116 -11.83 1.69 -6.18
CA LEU A 116 -12.03 0.31 -6.63
C LEU A 116 -11.25 -0.68 -5.76
N LEU A 117 -9.96 -0.42 -5.53
CA LEU A 117 -9.10 -1.31 -4.75
C LEU A 117 -9.51 -1.42 -3.28
N CYS A 118 -10.05 -0.34 -2.70
CA CYS A 118 -10.60 -0.36 -1.35
C CYS A 118 -12.06 -0.82 -1.30
N GLY A 119 -12.70 -1.05 -2.46
CA GLY A 119 -14.11 -1.40 -2.58
C GLY A 119 -15.08 -0.32 -2.12
N ASN A 120 -14.61 0.91 -1.85
CA ASN A 120 -15.42 2.04 -1.45
C ASN A 120 -14.63 3.37 -1.57
N PRO A 121 -15.32 4.52 -1.76
CA PRO A 121 -14.67 5.81 -1.98
C PRO A 121 -14.26 6.55 -0.70
N ARG A 122 -14.45 5.96 0.49
CA ARG A 122 -14.32 6.69 1.77
C ARG A 122 -12.89 6.77 2.28
N VAL A 123 -12.01 5.90 1.80
CA VAL A 123 -10.59 5.87 2.19
C VAL A 123 -9.81 7.01 1.54
N ARG A 124 -10.01 7.24 0.24
CA ARG A 124 -9.29 8.26 -0.53
C ARG A 124 -9.30 9.67 0.09
N PRO A 125 -10.45 10.27 0.47
CA PRO A 125 -10.44 11.61 1.05
C PRO A 125 -9.70 11.68 2.40
N LEU A 126 -9.66 10.60 3.17
CA LEU A 126 -8.89 10.55 4.42
C LEU A 126 -7.38 10.56 4.15
N VAL A 127 -6.95 9.83 3.11
CA VAL A 127 -5.54 9.86 2.66
C VAL A 127 -5.15 11.27 2.19
N GLU A 128 -5.99 11.91 1.37
CA GLU A 128 -5.75 13.25 0.81
C GLU A 128 -5.61 14.33 1.90
N GLN A 129 -6.25 14.14 3.05
CA GLN A 129 -6.17 15.03 4.21
C GLN A 129 -4.92 14.77 5.09
N GLY A 130 -3.99 13.91 4.63
CA GLY A 130 -2.82 13.48 5.39
C GLY A 130 -3.19 12.63 6.61
N GLY A 131 -4.35 11.96 6.55
CA GLY A 131 -5.18 11.61 7.68
C GLY A 131 -4.62 10.62 8.69
N ASP A 132 -5.34 10.55 9.81
CA ASP A 132 -5.16 9.61 10.91
C ASP A 132 -5.29 8.15 10.44
N LEU A 133 -4.21 7.38 10.59
CA LEU A 133 -4.15 5.97 10.17
C LEU A 133 -5.17 5.10 10.90
N GLU A 134 -5.43 5.35 12.19
CA GLU A 134 -6.43 4.60 12.94
C GLU A 134 -7.82 4.80 12.34
N ARG A 135 -8.14 6.06 11.99
CA ARG A 135 -9.40 6.39 11.31
C ARG A 135 -9.48 5.73 9.92
N ILE A 136 -8.40 5.78 9.15
CA ILE A 136 -8.33 5.15 7.83
C ILE A 136 -8.56 3.64 7.94
N TRP A 137 -7.87 2.96 8.85
CA TRP A 137 -8.00 1.52 9.07
C TRP A 137 -9.39 1.13 9.59
N ALA A 138 -10.00 1.94 10.44
CA ALA A 138 -11.37 1.69 10.92
C ALA A 138 -12.39 1.78 9.76
N VAL A 139 -12.25 2.76 8.86
CA VAL A 139 -13.12 2.88 7.68
C VAL A 139 -12.87 1.74 6.69
N ALA A 140 -11.60 1.39 6.48
CA ALA A 140 -11.18 0.37 5.54
C ALA A 140 -11.53 -1.06 5.99
N SER A 141 -11.60 -1.32 7.29
CA SER A 141 -11.99 -2.62 7.87
C SER A 141 -13.49 -2.74 8.16
N GLN A 142 -14.30 -1.74 7.78
CA GLN A 142 -15.72 -1.78 8.04
C GLN A 142 -16.38 -2.97 7.31
N GLY A 143 -17.06 -3.81 8.08
CA GLY A 143 -17.73 -5.01 7.57
C GLY A 143 -16.87 -6.29 7.64
N SER A 144 -15.59 -6.20 8.02
CA SER A 144 -14.73 -7.38 8.20
C SER A 144 -15.30 -8.36 9.24
N GLU A 145 -15.78 -7.87 10.39
CA GLU A 145 -16.39 -8.74 11.42
C GLU A 145 -17.65 -9.46 10.91
N ALA A 146 -18.54 -8.72 10.23
CA ALA A 146 -19.74 -9.30 9.63
C ALA A 146 -19.41 -10.33 8.53
N PHE A 147 -18.35 -10.07 7.76
CA PHE A 147 -17.86 -11.01 6.77
C PHE A 147 -17.29 -12.27 7.44
N GLU A 148 -16.46 -12.13 8.48
CA GLU A 148 -15.90 -13.27 9.22
C GLU A 148 -17.00 -14.13 9.84
N ALA A 149 -18.03 -13.53 10.43
CA ALA A 149 -19.19 -14.26 10.95
C ALA A 149 -19.92 -15.05 9.86
N ARG A 150 -20.12 -14.47 8.67
CA ARG A 150 -20.72 -15.17 7.52
C ARG A 150 -19.81 -16.26 6.96
N ARG A 151 -18.50 -16.00 6.90
CA ARG A 151 -17.48 -16.95 6.42
C ARG A 151 -17.42 -18.19 7.30
N ALA A 152 -17.50 -18.02 8.62
CA ALA A 152 -17.48 -19.12 9.58
C ALA A 152 -18.57 -20.17 9.33
N LEU A 153 -19.74 -19.77 8.81
CA LEU A 153 -20.86 -20.68 8.51
C LEU A 153 -20.59 -21.61 7.32
N VAL A 154 -19.61 -21.29 6.48
CA VAL A 154 -19.30 -22.01 5.23
C VAL A 154 -17.84 -22.47 5.15
N SER A 155 -17.07 -22.32 6.24
CA SER A 155 -15.66 -22.71 6.29
C SER A 155 -15.51 -24.24 6.28
N LEU A 156 -14.74 -24.75 5.32
CA LEU A 156 -14.41 -26.18 5.21
C LEU A 156 -13.17 -26.58 6.02
N TYR A 157 -12.38 -25.61 6.46
CA TYR A 157 -11.14 -25.81 7.22
C TYR A 157 -11.18 -25.01 8.53
N PRO A 158 -10.47 -25.47 9.58
CA PRO A 158 -10.34 -24.73 10.83
C PRO A 158 -9.83 -23.31 10.59
N THR A 159 -10.32 -22.39 11.42
CA THR A 159 -9.98 -20.96 11.33
C THR A 159 -8.58 -20.65 11.85
N GLU A 160 -8.02 -21.52 12.69
CA GLU A 160 -6.66 -21.39 13.21
C GLU A 160 -5.64 -21.95 12.22
N ARG A 161 -4.62 -21.14 11.90
CA ARG A 161 -3.43 -21.66 11.22
C ARG A 161 -2.68 -22.55 12.20
N GLN A 162 -2.64 -23.86 11.93
CA GLN A 162 -1.63 -24.72 12.55
C GLN A 162 -0.25 -24.18 12.12
N GLY A 163 0.49 -23.67 13.09
CA GLY A 163 1.82 -23.07 12.91
C GLY A 163 2.89 -24.08 12.56
#